data_AF-A0A328RMK7-F1
#
_entry.id   AF-A0A328RMK7-F1
#
_cell.length_a   1.000
_cell.length_b   1.000
_cell.length_c   1.000
_cell.angle_alpha   90.00
_cell.angle_beta   90.00
_cell.angle_gamma   90.00
#
_symmetry.space_group_name_H-M   'P 1'
#
loop_
_entity.id
_entity.type
_entity.pdbx_description
1 polymer ?
#
loop_
_entity_poly.entity_id
_entity_poly.type
_entity_poly.pdbx_seq_one_letter_code
_entity_poly.pdbx_strand_id
1 'polypeptide(L)'
;MLFFISISLSFLFIGFIYIQINWNDVFVIFSTINYYRISLAVALTLPIYLLNIFRLKILIPGSYNIGLSSCTKLLLLANLLNSFLPAKAGDLFKAVFFYKTYQIPKQTSLSIVI
;
A
#
# COMPACT_ATOMS: atom_id res chain seq x y z
N MET A 1 -3.27 -22.62 -12.33
CA MET A 1 -2.83 -23.63 -11.32
C MET A 1 -1.94 -22.99 -10.25
N LEU A 2 -0.86 -22.28 -10.59
CA LEU A 2 0.03 -21.60 -9.64
C LEU A 2 -0.67 -20.60 -8.68
N PHE A 3 -1.64 -19.82 -9.16
CA PHE A 3 -2.37 -18.85 -8.33
C PHE A 3 -3.11 -19.49 -7.14
N PHE A 4 -3.81 -20.62 -7.37
CA PHE A 4 -4.53 -21.33 -6.32
C PHE A 4 -3.59 -21.94 -5.29
N ILE A 5 -2.41 -22.39 -5.73
CA ILE A 5 -1.37 -22.92 -4.84
C ILE A 5 -0.84 -21.81 -3.93
N SER A 6 -0.52 -20.63 -4.48
CA SER A 6 -0.05 -19.48 -3.69
C SER A 6 -1.09 -19.03 -2.67
N ILE A 7 -2.35 -18.95 -3.05
CA ILE A 7 -3.41 -18.52 -2.14
C ILE A 7 -3.62 -19.54 -1.01
N SER A 8 -3.65 -20.84 -1.36
CA SER A 8 -3.82 -21.91 -0.38
C SER A 8 -2.66 -21.95 0.60
N LEU A 9 -1.44 -21.71 0.12
CA LEU A 9 -0.23 -21.66 0.95
C LEU A 9 -0.27 -20.45 1.91
N SER A 10 -0.68 -19.27 1.43
CA SER A 10 -0.86 -18.09 2.30
C SER A 10 -1.88 -18.32 3.41
N PHE A 11 -3.03 -18.93 3.10
CA PHE A 11 -4.03 -19.29 4.10
C PHE A 11 -3.51 -20.30 5.12
N LEU A 12 -2.73 -21.28 4.68
CA LEU A 12 -2.13 -22.30 5.54
C LEU A 12 -1.13 -21.67 6.53
N PHE A 13 -0.27 -20.76 6.06
CA PHE A 13 0.62 -20.00 6.93
C PHE A 13 -0.14 -19.14 7.94
N ILE A 14 -1.17 -18.42 7.49
CA ILE A 14 -2.00 -17.61 8.39
C ILE A 14 -2.68 -18.49 9.46
N GLY A 15 -3.28 -19.61 9.07
CA GLY A 15 -3.90 -20.53 10.01
C GLY A 15 -2.91 -21.07 11.04
N PHE A 16 -1.71 -21.47 10.57
CA PHE A 16 -0.66 -21.99 11.44
C PHE A 16 -0.16 -20.96 12.46
N ILE A 17 0.04 -19.71 12.04
CA ILE A 17 0.43 -18.60 12.93
C ILE A 17 -0.68 -18.34 13.95
N TYR A 18 -1.95 -18.30 13.52
CA TYR A 18 -3.08 -17.98 14.38
C TYR A 18 -3.32 -19.01 15.49
N ILE A 19 -3.00 -20.29 15.25
CA ILE A 19 -3.12 -21.34 16.25
C ILE A 19 -2.07 -21.20 17.37
N GLN A 20 -0.89 -20.63 17.06
CA GLN A 20 0.18 -20.44 18.04
C GLN A 20 0.01 -19.16 18.88
N ILE A 21 -0.89 -18.25 18.50
CA ILE A 21 -1.10 -16.99 19.18
C ILE A 21 -2.01 -17.19 20.40
N ASN A 22 -1.49 -16.87 21.58
CA ASN A 22 -2.32 -16.69 22.77
C ASN A 22 -3.00 -15.32 22.72
N TRP A 23 -4.29 -15.32 22.40
CA TRP A 23 -5.08 -14.08 22.28
C TRP A 23 -5.12 -13.26 23.56
N ASN A 24 -5.05 -13.89 24.73
CA ASN A 24 -5.03 -13.15 26.01
C ASN A 24 -3.77 -12.29 26.14
N ASP A 25 -2.61 -12.81 25.76
CA ASP A 25 -1.36 -12.07 25.82
C ASP A 25 -1.38 -10.86 24.86
N VAL A 26 -2.01 -11.02 23.69
CA VAL A 26 -2.21 -9.93 22.74
C VAL A 26 -3.01 -8.78 23.36
N PHE A 27 -4.15 -9.07 23.99
CA PHE A 27 -4.96 -8.02 24.64
C PHE A 27 -4.24 -7.31 25.78
N VAL A 28 -3.46 -8.05 26.58
CA VAL A 28 -2.64 -7.46 27.65
C VAL A 28 -1.58 -6.53 27.06
N ILE A 29 -0.89 -6.94 26.00
CA ILE A 29 0.09 -6.09 25.32
C ILE A 29 -0.59 -4.82 24.76
N PHE A 30 -1.77 -4.94 24.15
CA PHE A 30 -2.52 -3.78 23.67
C PHE A 30 -2.84 -2.76 24.78
N SER A 31 -3.14 -3.23 25.99
CA SER A 31 -3.41 -2.35 27.15
C SER A 31 -2.16 -1.66 27.69
N THR A 32 -0.97 -2.20 27.43
CA THR A 32 0.33 -1.64 27.88
C THR A 32 1.00 -0.79 26.80
N ILE A 33 0.30 -0.53 25.69
CA ILE A 33 0.80 0.29 24.59
C ILE A 33 1.13 1.69 25.09
N ASN A 34 2.36 2.12 24.83
CA ASN A 34 2.80 3.48 25.08
C ASN A 34 2.45 4.39 23.88
N TYR A 35 1.53 5.34 24.09
CA TYR A 35 1.11 6.30 23.07
C TYR A 35 2.25 7.14 22.49
N TYR A 36 3.31 7.42 23.27
CA TYR A 36 4.49 8.13 22.78
C TYR A 36 5.25 7.32 21.73
N ARG A 37 5.33 6.00 21.89
CA ARG A 37 5.99 5.13 20.90
C ARG A 37 5.18 5.05 19.61
N ILE A 38 3.86 5.00 19.70
CA ILE A 38 2.98 5.06 18.54
C ILE A 38 3.13 6.39 17.82
N SER A 39 3.08 7.51 18.53
CA SER A 39 3.19 8.83 17.90
C SER A 39 4.52 9.00 17.18
N LEU A 40 5.61 8.49 17.75
CA LEU A 40 6.93 8.52 17.13
C LEU A 40 6.99 7.63 15.87
N ALA A 41 6.40 6.44 15.91
CA ALA A 41 6.29 5.58 14.73
C ALA A 41 5.47 6.25 13.60
N VAL A 42 4.34 6.89 13.95
CA VAL A 42 3.52 7.65 12.99
C VAL A 42 4.30 8.83 12.42
N ALA A 43 5.00 9.58 13.28
CA ALA A 43 5.82 10.72 12.89
C ALA A 43 6.96 10.32 11.94
N LEU A 44 7.55 9.14 12.11
CA LEU A 44 8.55 8.60 11.20
C LEU A 44 7.96 8.09 9.89
N THR A 45 6.71 7.64 9.89
CA THR A 45 6.05 7.08 8.69
C THR A 45 5.50 8.17 7.77
N LEU A 46 4.98 9.27 8.34
CA LEU A 46 4.48 10.42 7.59
C LEU A 46 5.45 10.99 6.52
N PRO A 47 6.73 11.24 6.82
CA PRO A 47 7.67 11.76 5.83
C PRO A 47 7.93 10.76 4.70
N ILE A 48 7.92 9.45 4.97
CA ILE A 48 8.05 8.41 3.95
C ILE A 48 6.88 8.50 2.95
N TYR A 49 5.66 8.70 3.44
CA TYR A 49 4.50 8.91 2.58
C TYR A 49 4.61 10.21 1.77
N LEU A 50 5.05 11.30 2.38
CA LEU A 50 5.25 12.58 1.69
C LEU A 50 6.29 12.47 0.57
N LEU A 51 7.42 11.81 0.83
CA LEU A 51 8.46 11.54 -0.17
C LEU A 51 7.92 10.68 -1.32
N ASN A 52 7.12 9.66 -1.02
CA ASN A 52 6.50 8.83 -2.04
C ASN A 52 5.50 9.61 -2.91
N ILE A 53 4.69 10.49 -2.32
CA ILE A 53 3.78 11.39 -3.05
C ILE A 53 4.58 12.34 -3.94
N PHE A 54 5.67 12.91 -3.42
CA PHE A 54 6.53 13.82 -4.16
C PHE A 54 7.21 13.13 -5.33
N ARG A 55 7.76 11.92 -5.12
CA ARG A 55 8.32 11.07 -6.18
C ARG A 55 7.29 10.79 -7.27
N LEU A 56 6.06 10.40 -6.88
CA LEU A 56 4.98 10.14 -7.83
C LEU A 56 4.65 11.39 -8.66
N LYS A 57 4.63 12.57 -8.04
CA LYS A 57 4.40 13.85 -8.72
C LYS A 57 5.49 14.19 -9.73
N ILE A 58 6.77 13.92 -9.41
CA ILE A 58 7.90 14.15 -10.33
C ILE A 58 7.82 13.23 -11.54
N LEU A 59 7.39 11.97 -11.35
CA LEU A 59 7.34 10.98 -12.41
C LEU A 59 6.18 11.19 -13.40
N ILE A 60 5.15 11.94 -13.00
CA ILE A 60 4.05 12.30 -13.89
C ILE A 60 4.53 13.39 -14.87
N PRO A 61 4.44 13.18 -16.19
CA PRO A 61 4.82 14.20 -17.17
C PRO A 61 4.02 15.49 -16.94
N GLY A 62 4.68 16.65 -16.98
CA GLY A 62 4.07 17.96 -16.70
C GLY A 62 2.86 18.33 -17.58
N SER A 63 2.67 17.61 -18.69
CA SER A 63 1.48 17.68 -19.56
C SER A 63 0.18 17.27 -18.86
N TYR A 64 0.27 16.49 -17.77
CA TYR A 64 -0.87 16.00 -16.98
C TYR A 64 -0.85 16.69 -15.61
N ASN A 65 -1.67 17.73 -15.45
CA ASN A 65 -1.73 18.51 -14.22
C ASN A 65 -2.49 17.75 -13.12
N ILE A 66 -1.79 16.85 -12.41
CA ILE A 66 -2.35 16.07 -11.31
C ILE A 66 -2.09 16.82 -9.99
N GLY A 67 -3.17 17.23 -9.33
CA GLY A 67 -3.10 17.91 -8.04
C GLY A 67 -2.50 17.00 -6.94
N LEU A 68 -1.81 17.61 -5.98
CA LEU A 68 -1.16 16.91 -4.87
C LEU A 68 -2.15 16.02 -4.08
N SER A 69 -3.40 16.49 -3.92
CA SER A 69 -4.49 15.74 -3.26
C SER A 69 -4.91 14.49 -4.03
N SER A 70 -4.89 14.51 -5.36
CA SER A 70 -5.19 13.34 -6.17
C SER A 70 -4.07 12.30 -6.03
N CYS A 71 -2.81 12.74 -6.02
CA CYS A 71 -1.66 11.87 -5.78
C CYS A 71 -1.70 11.23 -4.38
N THR A 72 -2.07 11.99 -3.34
CA THR A 72 -2.17 11.45 -1.97
C THR A 72 -3.26 10.39 -1.86
N LYS A 73 -4.47 10.68 -2.36
CA LYS A 73 -5.60 9.72 -2.36
C LYS A 73 -5.23 8.45 -3.13
N LEU A 74 -4.64 8.59 -4.30
CA LEU A 74 -4.25 7.47 -5.15
C LEU A 74 -3.15 6.61 -4.51
N LEU A 75 -2.18 7.24 -3.83
CA LEU A 75 -1.13 6.52 -3.10
C LEU A 75 -1.72 5.76 -1.89
N LEU A 76 -2.56 6.41 -1.09
CA LEU A 76 -3.20 5.79 0.06
C LEU A 76 -4.12 4.63 -0.36
N LEU A 77 -4.93 4.82 -1.40
CA LEU A 77 -5.82 3.79 -1.92
C LEU A 77 -5.04 2.57 -2.42
N ALA A 78 -3.95 2.79 -3.15
CA ALA A 78 -3.08 1.71 -3.60
C ALA A 78 -2.40 0.97 -2.45
N ASN A 79 -1.97 1.68 -1.40
CA ASN A 79 -1.35 1.05 -0.24
C ASN A 79 -2.36 0.25 0.59
N LEU A 80 -3.59 0.76 0.72
CA LEU A 80 -4.71 0.00 1.30
C LEU A 80 -4.97 -1.26 0.46
N LEU A 81 -5.08 -1.12 -0.86
CA LEU A 81 -5.26 -2.26 -1.76
C LEU A 81 -4.10 -3.25 -1.65
N ASN A 82 -2.85 -2.82 -1.56
CA ASN A 82 -1.69 -3.70 -1.36
C ASN A 82 -1.69 -4.39 0.01
N SER A 83 -2.40 -3.85 0.99
CA SER A 83 -2.56 -4.47 2.32
C SER A 83 -3.65 -5.55 2.32
N PHE A 84 -4.64 -5.45 1.42
CA PHE A 84 -5.75 -6.42 1.31
C PHE A 84 -5.59 -7.42 0.15
N LEU A 85 -4.98 -6.99 -0.95
CA LEU A 85 -4.80 -7.78 -2.16
C LEU A 85 -3.35 -8.25 -2.27
N PRO A 86 -3.12 -9.54 -2.53
CA PRO A 86 -1.79 -10.04 -2.81
C PRO A 86 -1.26 -9.50 -4.14
N ALA A 87 0.05 -9.66 -4.37
CA ALA A 87 0.73 -9.39 -5.65
C ALA A 87 0.82 -7.91 -6.09
N LYS A 88 0.90 -6.95 -5.15
CA LYS A 88 1.02 -5.51 -5.46
C LYS A 88 -0.09 -4.98 -6.38
N ALA A 89 -1.29 -5.55 -6.29
CA ALA A 89 -2.42 -5.19 -7.15
C ALA A 89 -2.84 -3.72 -7.02
N GLY A 90 -2.62 -3.09 -5.87
CA GLY A 90 -2.85 -1.66 -5.67
C GLY A 90 -1.93 -0.79 -6.52
N ASP A 91 -0.71 -1.22 -6.78
CA ASP A 91 0.21 -0.51 -7.69
C ASP A 91 -0.24 -0.65 -9.15
N LEU A 92 -0.71 -1.83 -9.55
CA LEU A 92 -1.36 -2.01 -10.87
C LEU A 92 -2.60 -1.10 -11.02
N PHE A 93 -3.37 -0.90 -9.94
CA PHE A 93 -4.49 0.03 -9.94
C PHE A 93 -4.04 1.48 -10.20
N LYS A 94 -2.89 1.91 -9.66
CA LYS A 94 -2.32 3.23 -9.98
C LYS A 94 -2.09 3.38 -11.49
N ALA A 95 -1.47 2.39 -12.13
CA ALA A 95 -1.20 2.41 -13.57
C ALA A 95 -2.49 2.48 -14.40
N VAL A 96 -3.50 1.67 -14.03
CA VAL A 96 -4.81 1.67 -14.70
C VAL A 96 -5.53 3.01 -14.51
N PHE A 97 -5.44 3.61 -13.32
CA PHE A 97 -6.03 4.92 -13.06
C PHE A 97 -5.36 6.03 -13.89
N PHE A 98 -4.03 6.01 -14.02
CA PHE A 98 -3.32 6.97 -14.88
C PHE A 98 -3.70 6.82 -16.36
N TYR A 99 -3.86 5.59 -16.84
CA TYR A 99 -4.32 5.32 -18.21
C TYR A 99 -5.76 5.78 -18.43
N LYS A 100 -6.69 5.44 -17.53
CA LYS A 100 -8.13 5.65 -17.72
C LYS A 100 -8.57 7.09 -17.43
N THR A 101 -7.95 7.75 -16.44
CA THR A 101 -8.35 9.10 -15.99
C THR A 101 -7.57 10.19 -16.71
N TYR A 102 -6.31 9.95 -17.05
CA TYR A 102 -5.43 10.97 -17.63
C TYR A 102 -4.93 10.63 -19.05
N GLN A 103 -5.38 9.52 -19.65
CA GLN A 103 -4.95 9.11 -21.00
C GLN A 103 -3.43 9.02 -21.17
N ILE A 104 -2.69 8.76 -20.08
CA ILE A 104 -1.25 8.53 -20.14
C ILE A 104 -1.02 7.21 -20.90
N PRO A 105 -0.11 7.14 -21.89
CA PRO A 105 0.15 5.91 -22.63
C PRO A 105 0.48 4.75 -21.68
N LYS A 106 -0.01 3.54 -22.00
CA LYS A 106 0.14 2.36 -21.11
C LYS A 106 1.59 2.09 -20.71
N GLN A 107 2.54 2.30 -21.62
CA GLN A 107 3.97 2.10 -21.40
C GLN A 107 4.53 3.06 -20.33
N THR A 108 4.16 4.35 -20.38
CA THR A 108 4.56 5.33 -19.36
C THR A 108 3.81 5.16 -18.04
N SER A 109 2.55 4.70 -18.08
CA SER A 109 1.78 4.43 -16.85
C SER A 109 2.37 3.28 -16.02
N LEU A 110 2.97 2.27 -16.67
CA LEU A 110 3.65 1.16 -16.01
C LEU A 110 5.02 1.56 -15.46
N SER A 111 5.78 2.39 -16.18
CA SER A 111 7.12 2.84 -15.73
C SER A 111 7.06 3.82 -14.56
N ILE A 112 5.93 4.50 -14.33
CA ILE A 112 5.73 5.39 -13.17
C ILE A 112 5.50 4.59 -11.87
N VAL A 113 5.02 3.35 -12.01
CA VAL A 113 4.56 2.52 -10.90
C VAL A 113 5.62 1.51 -10.44
N ILE A 114 6.44 1.02 -11.37
CA ILE A 114 7.60 0.14 -11.10
C ILE A 114 8.74 0.98 -10.52
#